data_AF-A0A3B8MV13-F1
#
_entry.id   AF-A0A3B8MV13-F1
#
_cell.length_a   1.000
_cell.length_b   1.000
_cell.length_c   1.000
_cell.angle_alpha   90.00
_cell.angle_beta   90.00
_cell.angle_gamma   90.00
#
_symmetry.space_group_name_H-M   'P 1'
#
loop_
_entity.id
_entity.type
_entity.pdbx_description
1 polymer ?
#
loop_
_entity_poly.entity_id
_entity_poly.type
_entity_poly.pdbx_seq_one_letter_code
_entity_poly.pdbx_strand_id
1 'polypeptide(L)'
;AYEYWKMKGINIDLVILNKDKSGYLQPLHDKIKELINTTFSYDIFGKYGGVYLLQQNNLKEEDVYLLNTVVALKFEGGNESIYDQIMIKETKNAPKLKNWVKKVQNFEEIKLEELPLDYYNGFGGFSYDGKEYIIKWEGKSTPAPWINVISNPSFGFQVSETGAGYTWAENSREYKLTPWYNDPVLDPHGEVIYLTDEETGDRWSITPLPAGKAKVHYIKHGFGYTSFETICCGLSQHLKMFVAKEDSIKINLVTIKNLGNENRKLTVTYYIRPVLGVTDEITFPYLFTKYDEKIGALMIKNVYNEDFANRLAFLSAS
;
A
#
# COMPACT_ATOMS: atom_id res chain seq x y z
N ALA A 1 -7.41 -31.06 -0.93
CA ALA A 1 -7.39 -29.59 -1.03
C ALA A 1 -7.98 -29.12 -2.37
N TYR A 2 -7.38 -29.46 -3.51
CA TYR A 2 -7.89 -29.10 -4.85
C TYR A 2 -9.38 -29.42 -5.05
N GLU A 3 -9.80 -30.68 -4.86
CA GLU A 3 -11.23 -31.07 -4.99
C GLU A 3 -12.14 -30.28 -4.06
N TYR A 4 -11.69 -30.01 -2.83
CA TYR A 4 -12.46 -29.24 -1.87
C TYR A 4 -12.69 -27.80 -2.36
N TRP A 5 -11.66 -27.13 -2.89
CA TRP A 5 -11.79 -25.79 -3.46
C TRP A 5 -12.72 -25.79 -4.68
N LYS A 6 -12.58 -26.77 -5.56
CA LYS A 6 -13.46 -26.94 -6.72
C LYS A 6 -14.92 -27.16 -6.32
N MET A 7 -15.17 -28.01 -5.33
CA MET A 7 -16.51 -28.22 -4.75
C MET A 7 -17.11 -26.95 -4.14
N LYS A 8 -16.25 -26.03 -3.66
CA LYS A 8 -16.66 -24.71 -3.15
C LYS A 8 -16.78 -23.65 -4.24
N GLY A 9 -16.61 -24.02 -5.52
CA GLY A 9 -16.71 -23.12 -6.66
C GLY A 9 -15.46 -22.28 -6.91
N ILE A 10 -14.34 -22.59 -6.27
CA ILE A 10 -13.06 -21.91 -6.49
C ILE A 10 -12.28 -22.71 -7.53
N ASN A 11 -12.18 -22.17 -8.74
CA ASN A 11 -11.36 -22.75 -9.80
C ASN A 11 -9.91 -22.33 -9.61
N ILE A 12 -9.02 -23.32 -9.56
CA ILE A 12 -7.57 -23.10 -9.51
C ILE A 12 -6.89 -24.03 -10.51
N ASP A 13 -5.72 -23.63 -10.99
CA ASP A 13 -4.83 -24.50 -11.73
C ASP A 13 -3.83 -25.15 -10.78
N LEU A 14 -3.80 -26.48 -10.75
CA LEU A 14 -2.80 -27.25 -10.00
C LEU A 14 -1.69 -27.68 -10.95
N VAL A 15 -0.51 -27.07 -10.80
CA VAL A 15 0.68 -27.45 -11.55
C VAL A 15 1.58 -28.34 -10.69
N ILE A 16 1.76 -29.58 -11.11
CA ILE A 16 2.73 -30.52 -10.52
C ILE A 16 3.99 -30.48 -11.38
N LEU A 17 5.03 -29.82 -10.87
CA LEU A 17 6.33 -29.74 -11.51
C LEU A 17 7.21 -30.89 -11.02
N ASN A 18 7.40 -31.90 -11.86
CA ASN A 18 8.31 -33.01 -11.56
C ASN A 18 9.77 -32.57 -11.81
N LYS A 19 10.55 -32.52 -10.73
CA LYS A 19 11.98 -32.14 -10.75
C LYS A 19 12.91 -33.33 -10.96
N ASP A 20 12.37 -34.55 -11.10
CA ASP A 20 13.19 -35.76 -11.25
C ASP A 20 14.00 -35.71 -12.55
N LYS A 21 15.30 -36.02 -12.42
CA LYS A 21 16.25 -36.11 -13.54
C LYS A 21 16.29 -37.50 -14.16
N SER A 22 15.47 -38.43 -13.67
CA SER A 22 15.48 -39.82 -14.10
C SER A 22 15.27 -39.95 -15.62
N GLY A 23 16.08 -40.83 -16.23
CA GLY A 23 16.09 -41.12 -17.66
C GLY A 23 14.81 -41.83 -18.15
N TYR A 24 14.95 -42.60 -19.22
CA TYR A 24 13.86 -43.14 -20.06
C TYR A 24 12.66 -43.80 -19.34
N LEU A 25 12.84 -44.30 -18.11
CA LEU A 25 11.80 -45.06 -17.40
C LEU A 25 10.87 -44.23 -16.50
N GLN A 26 11.11 -42.92 -16.31
CA GLN A 26 10.30 -41.94 -15.56
C GLN A 26 9.27 -42.49 -14.51
N PRO A 27 9.66 -43.35 -13.56
CA PRO A 27 8.71 -44.13 -12.75
C PRO A 27 7.91 -43.25 -11.78
N LEU A 28 8.50 -42.13 -11.32
CA LEU A 28 7.81 -41.16 -10.50
C LEU A 28 6.72 -40.43 -11.28
N HIS A 29 6.98 -40.11 -12.55
CA HIS A 29 6.01 -39.42 -13.40
C HIS A 29 4.78 -40.29 -13.65
N ASP A 30 4.99 -41.57 -13.97
CA ASP A 30 3.91 -42.52 -14.19
C ASP A 30 3.08 -42.73 -12.93
N LYS A 31 3.72 -42.85 -11.77
CA LYS A 31 3.03 -42.97 -10.47
C LYS A 31 2.21 -41.73 -10.13
N ILE A 32 2.72 -40.53 -10.39
CA ILE A 32 1.97 -39.28 -10.21
C ILE A 32 0.77 -39.26 -11.16
N LYS A 33 0.96 -39.63 -12.42
CA LYS A 33 -0.11 -39.68 -13.42
C LYS A 33 -1.21 -40.66 -13.03
N GLU A 34 -0.86 -41.84 -12.51
CA GLU A 34 -1.81 -42.83 -11.98
C GLU A 34 -2.60 -42.27 -10.78
N LEU A 35 -1.92 -41.61 -9.85
CA LEU A 35 -2.57 -40.95 -8.69
C LEU A 35 -3.53 -39.84 -9.12
N ILE A 36 -3.16 -39.03 -10.11
CA ILE A 36 -4.04 -38.01 -10.69
C ILE A 36 -5.29 -38.67 -11.27
N ASN A 37 -5.13 -39.72 -12.10
CA ASN A 37 -6.24 -40.39 -12.76
C ASN A 37 -7.18 -41.13 -11.79
N THR A 38 -6.68 -41.58 -10.63
CA THR A 38 -7.50 -42.21 -9.59
C THR A 38 -8.21 -41.20 -8.69
N THR A 39 -7.59 -40.03 -8.47
CA THR A 39 -8.13 -39.00 -7.56
C THR A 39 -9.07 -38.04 -8.27
N PHE A 40 -8.82 -37.72 -9.54
CA PHE A 40 -9.54 -36.72 -10.32
C PHE A 40 -10.26 -37.37 -11.51
N SER A 41 -11.39 -36.80 -11.94
CA SER A 41 -12.02 -37.20 -13.20
C SER A 41 -11.14 -36.82 -14.41
N TYR A 42 -11.07 -37.70 -15.42
CA TYR A 42 -10.25 -37.49 -16.64
C TYR A 42 -10.47 -36.14 -17.33
N ASP A 43 -11.65 -35.55 -17.19
CA ASP A 43 -12.03 -34.29 -17.82
C ASP A 43 -11.30 -33.04 -17.32
N ILE A 44 -10.49 -33.16 -16.27
CA ILE A 44 -9.82 -32.05 -15.59
C ILE A 44 -8.37 -31.85 -16.08
N PHE A 45 -7.83 -32.83 -16.81
CA PHE A 45 -6.43 -32.80 -17.24
C PHE A 45 -6.20 -31.78 -18.36
N GLY A 46 -5.23 -30.88 -18.18
CA GLY A 46 -4.80 -29.94 -19.22
C GLY A 46 -5.82 -28.85 -19.60
N LYS A 47 -6.89 -28.68 -18.83
CA LYS A 47 -7.90 -27.62 -19.04
C LYS A 47 -7.76 -26.53 -17.98
N TYR A 48 -8.25 -25.34 -18.31
CA TYR A 48 -8.34 -24.23 -17.36
C TYR A 48 -9.11 -24.62 -16.10
N GLY A 49 -8.60 -24.24 -14.92
CA GLY A 49 -9.09 -24.70 -13.64
C GLY A 49 -8.82 -26.18 -13.40
N GLY A 50 -7.72 -26.70 -13.94
CA GLY A 50 -7.42 -28.13 -14.07
C GLY A 50 -6.14 -28.57 -13.37
N VAL A 51 -5.69 -29.79 -13.70
CA VAL A 51 -4.42 -30.34 -13.21
C VAL A 51 -3.45 -30.50 -14.37
N TYR A 52 -2.23 -29.99 -14.18
CA TYR A 52 -1.13 -30.03 -15.14
C TYR A 52 0.05 -30.78 -14.54
N LEU A 53 0.57 -31.78 -15.25
CA LEU A 53 1.78 -32.49 -14.88
C LEU A 53 2.91 -32.13 -15.85
N LEU A 54 3.90 -31.37 -15.36
CA LEU A 54 5.01 -30.87 -16.17
C LEU A 54 6.33 -31.50 -15.75
N GLN A 55 7.19 -31.82 -16.73
CA GLN A 55 8.56 -32.27 -16.48
C GLN A 55 9.50 -31.08 -16.54
N GLN A 56 10.21 -30.77 -15.44
CA GLN A 56 11.08 -29.60 -15.38
C GLN A 56 12.19 -29.63 -16.44
N ASN A 57 12.73 -30.81 -16.76
CA ASN A 57 13.80 -30.95 -17.77
C ASN A 57 13.35 -30.61 -19.19
N ASN A 58 12.05 -30.57 -19.44
CA ASN A 58 11.47 -30.22 -20.75
C ASN A 58 11.07 -28.73 -20.83
N LEU A 59 11.14 -28.00 -19.71
CA LEU A 59 10.81 -26.58 -19.66
C LEU A 59 12.08 -25.75 -19.83
N LYS A 60 11.95 -24.60 -20.49
CA LYS A 60 13.00 -23.60 -20.46
C LYS A 60 13.07 -22.99 -19.07
N GLU A 61 14.24 -22.47 -18.72
CA GLU A 61 14.43 -21.80 -17.41
C GLU A 61 13.48 -20.61 -17.24
N GLU A 62 13.23 -19.87 -18.32
CA GLU A 62 12.27 -18.76 -18.39
C GLU A 62 10.84 -19.21 -18.04
N ASP A 63 10.40 -20.37 -18.52
CA ASP A 63 9.07 -20.92 -18.22
C ASP A 63 8.95 -21.30 -16.74
N VAL A 64 10.02 -21.85 -16.17
CA VAL A 64 10.09 -22.15 -14.74
C VAL A 64 10.04 -20.86 -13.91
N TYR A 65 10.74 -19.80 -14.32
CA TYR A 65 10.65 -18.50 -13.66
C TYR A 65 9.23 -17.94 -13.71
N LEU A 66 8.59 -17.94 -14.87
CA LEU A 66 7.21 -17.49 -15.03
C LEU A 66 6.25 -18.24 -14.10
N LEU A 67 6.32 -19.58 -14.08
CA LEU A 67 5.50 -20.40 -13.19
C LEU A 67 5.69 -20.03 -11.71
N ASN A 68 6.93 -19.77 -11.29
CA ASN A 68 7.21 -19.35 -9.91
C ASN A 68 6.78 -17.90 -9.62
N THR A 69 6.67 -17.04 -10.63
CA THR A 69 6.19 -15.66 -10.46
C THR A 69 4.67 -15.59 -10.29
N VAL A 70 3.91 -16.42 -10.99
CA VAL A 70 2.43 -16.40 -10.96
C VAL A 70 1.82 -17.32 -9.91
N VAL A 71 2.63 -18.13 -9.21
CA VAL A 71 2.13 -19.11 -8.25
C VAL A 71 1.61 -18.42 -6.98
N ALA A 72 0.35 -18.68 -6.64
CA ALA A 72 -0.23 -18.19 -5.38
C ALA A 72 0.25 -19.00 -4.15
N LEU A 73 0.40 -20.32 -4.31
CA LEU A 73 0.87 -21.24 -3.27
C LEU A 73 1.82 -22.27 -3.88
N LYS A 74 3.04 -22.35 -3.34
CA LYS A 74 4.06 -23.30 -3.77
C LYS A 74 4.39 -24.26 -2.64
N PHE A 75 4.34 -25.55 -2.94
CA PHE A 75 4.74 -26.61 -2.01
C PHE A 75 5.89 -27.39 -2.61
N GLU A 76 6.88 -27.72 -1.78
CA GLU A 76 7.98 -28.58 -2.18
C GLU A 76 7.78 -29.98 -1.60
N GLY A 77 7.96 -31.00 -2.45
CA GLY A 77 7.96 -32.39 -2.01
C GLY A 77 9.20 -32.67 -1.16
N GLY A 78 9.00 -33.17 0.06
CA GLY A 78 10.06 -33.46 1.02
C GLY A 78 9.51 -33.97 2.35
N ASN A 79 10.33 -33.90 3.40
CA ASN A 79 9.96 -34.38 4.74
C ASN A 79 9.12 -33.38 5.55
N GLU A 80 8.95 -32.14 5.08
CA GLU A 80 8.13 -31.14 5.76
C GLU A 80 6.64 -31.28 5.34
N SER A 81 5.73 -31.20 6.32
CA SER A 81 4.30 -31.24 6.02
C SER A 81 3.83 -29.97 5.31
N ILE A 82 2.71 -30.02 4.59
CA ILE A 82 2.09 -28.83 3.99
C ILE A 82 1.83 -27.76 5.07
N TYR A 83 1.42 -28.17 6.27
CA TYR A 83 1.18 -27.25 7.38
C TYR A 83 2.46 -26.48 7.76
N ASP A 84 3.59 -27.18 7.88
CA ASP A 84 4.88 -26.55 8.22
C ASP A 84 5.40 -25.61 7.11
N GLN A 85 5.02 -25.87 5.86
CA GLN A 85 5.36 -25.04 4.71
C GLN A 85 4.48 -23.78 4.60
N ILE A 86 3.24 -23.81 5.12
CA ILE A 86 2.32 -22.65 5.16
C ILE A 86 2.61 -21.76 6.36
N MET A 87 2.99 -22.35 7.49
CA MET A 87 3.28 -21.59 8.70
C MET A 87 4.45 -20.64 8.44
N ILE A 88 4.19 -19.34 8.59
CA ILE A 88 5.22 -18.31 8.49
C ILE A 88 6.23 -18.58 9.61
N LYS A 89 7.35 -19.22 9.26
CA LYS A 89 8.52 -19.31 10.15
C LYS A 89 8.97 -17.87 10.38
N GLU A 90 8.85 -17.35 11.60
CA GLU A 90 9.27 -15.99 11.95
C GLU A 90 10.60 -15.68 11.28
N THR A 91 10.59 -14.73 10.34
CA THR A 91 11.80 -14.35 9.65
C THR A 91 12.70 -13.66 10.67
N LYS A 92 13.89 -14.23 10.92
CA LYS A 92 14.91 -13.71 11.84
C LYS A 92 15.34 -12.25 11.60
N ASN A 93 14.92 -11.66 10.48
CA ASN A 93 15.27 -10.32 10.04
C ASN A 93 14.21 -9.26 10.35
N ALA A 94 13.14 -9.59 11.09
CA ALA A 94 12.23 -8.56 11.59
C ALA A 94 13.02 -7.58 12.49
N PRO A 95 12.89 -6.26 12.29
CA PRO A 95 13.57 -5.30 13.15
C PRO A 95 13.08 -5.50 14.59
N LYS A 96 14.02 -5.52 15.54
CA LYS A 96 13.67 -5.64 16.96
C LYS A 96 12.79 -4.45 17.34
N LEU A 97 11.67 -4.73 18.00
CA LEU A 97 10.86 -3.68 18.60
C LEU A 97 11.72 -2.89 19.58
N LYS A 98 11.81 -1.58 19.37
CA LYS A 98 12.47 -0.68 20.30
C LYS A 98 11.63 -0.62 21.58
N ASN A 99 12.30 -0.60 22.73
CA ASN A 99 11.63 -0.40 24.01
C ASN A 99 11.76 1.07 24.40
N TRP A 100 10.62 1.73 24.59
CA TRP A 100 10.56 3.10 25.10
C TRP A 100 10.32 3.07 26.61
N VAL A 101 11.17 3.78 27.35
CA VAL A 101 11.13 3.81 28.82
C VAL A 101 10.36 5.04 29.33
N LYS A 102 10.34 6.13 28.56
CA LYS A 102 9.63 7.36 28.95
C LYS A 102 8.13 7.20 28.67
N LYS A 103 7.31 7.72 29.58
CA LYS A 103 5.86 7.81 29.38
C LYS A 103 5.52 8.89 28.37
N VAL A 104 4.42 8.70 27.65
CA VAL A 104 3.84 9.72 26.78
C VAL A 104 3.58 10.99 27.59
N GLN A 105 4.05 12.12 27.09
CA GLN A 105 3.84 13.41 27.73
C GLN A 105 2.42 13.92 27.46
N ASN A 106 1.79 14.50 28.48
CA ASN A 106 0.56 15.26 28.31
C ASN A 106 0.92 16.69 27.97
N PHE A 107 0.37 17.20 26.87
CA PHE A 107 0.56 18.57 26.46
C PHE A 107 -0.74 19.34 26.67
N GLU A 108 -0.63 20.58 27.13
CA GLU A 108 -1.77 21.48 27.17
C GLU A 108 -2.29 21.71 25.75
N GLU A 109 -3.61 21.80 25.65
CA GLU A 109 -4.30 21.98 24.39
C GLU A 109 -4.21 23.43 23.96
N ILE A 110 -3.41 23.69 22.93
CA ILE A 110 -3.33 25.00 22.30
C ILE A 110 -4.48 25.08 21.30
N LYS A 111 -5.41 26.01 21.53
CA LYS A 111 -6.49 26.27 20.59
C LYS A 111 -5.94 26.92 19.33
N LEU A 112 -6.27 26.34 18.18
CA LEU A 112 -6.07 27.03 16.91
C LEU A 112 -7.06 28.20 16.82
N GLU A 113 -6.61 29.31 16.24
CA GLU A 113 -7.48 30.46 15.95
C GLU A 113 -8.59 30.04 14.98
N GLU A 114 -9.79 30.59 15.18
CA GLU A 114 -10.88 30.39 14.22
C GLU A 114 -10.61 31.20 12.96
N LEU A 115 -10.71 30.53 11.81
CA LEU A 115 -10.57 31.18 10.52
C LEU A 115 -11.91 31.79 10.13
N PRO A 116 -11.96 33.06 9.72
CA PRO A 116 -13.19 33.65 9.24
C PRO A 116 -13.49 33.11 7.83
N LEU A 117 -14.67 32.51 7.65
CA LEU A 117 -15.06 31.81 6.42
C LEU A 117 -16.36 32.37 5.84
N ASP A 118 -16.43 32.44 4.51
CA ASP A 118 -17.65 32.70 3.77
C ASP A 118 -18.45 31.41 3.59
N TYR A 119 -19.78 31.51 3.69
CA TYR A 119 -20.72 30.40 3.46
C TYR A 119 -20.47 29.15 4.33
N TYR A 120 -20.12 29.34 5.60
CA TYR A 120 -19.87 28.24 6.53
C TYR A 120 -21.10 27.33 6.69
N ASN A 121 -20.91 26.03 6.47
CA ASN A 121 -21.98 25.03 6.47
C ASN A 121 -21.96 24.07 7.68
N GLY A 122 -21.19 24.38 8.72
CA GLY A 122 -21.01 23.52 9.88
C GLY A 122 -19.85 22.51 9.77
N PHE A 123 -19.26 22.35 8.58
CA PHE A 123 -18.05 21.56 8.36
C PHE A 123 -16.91 22.41 7.77
N GLY A 124 -17.24 23.38 6.92
CA GLY A 124 -16.27 24.23 6.24
C GLY A 124 -16.92 25.39 5.50
N GLY A 125 -16.11 26.18 4.82
CA GLY A 125 -16.51 27.35 4.04
C GLY A 125 -15.37 27.87 3.17
N PHE A 126 -15.64 28.87 2.34
CA PHE A 126 -14.63 29.48 1.48
C PHE A 126 -13.76 30.47 2.25
N SER A 127 -12.49 30.56 1.89
CA SER A 127 -11.65 31.69 2.28
C SER A 127 -12.20 32.99 1.68
N TYR A 128 -11.98 34.13 2.34
CA TYR A 128 -12.46 35.44 1.84
C TYR A 128 -11.92 35.82 0.45
N ASP A 129 -10.74 35.31 0.08
CA ASP A 129 -10.18 35.54 -1.26
C ASP A 129 -10.69 34.53 -2.31
N GLY A 130 -11.53 33.56 -1.90
CA GLY A 130 -12.15 32.56 -2.76
C GLY A 130 -11.18 31.51 -3.32
N LYS A 131 -9.94 31.45 -2.83
CA LYS A 131 -8.91 30.55 -3.39
C LYS A 131 -8.85 29.19 -2.72
N GLU A 132 -9.43 29.06 -1.54
CA GLU A 132 -9.40 27.85 -0.74
C GLU A 132 -10.81 27.52 -0.24
N TYR A 133 -11.12 26.23 -0.20
CA TYR A 133 -12.21 25.70 0.61
C TYR A 133 -11.62 25.10 1.88
N ILE A 134 -12.02 25.63 3.03
CA ILE A 134 -11.44 25.31 4.33
C ILE A 134 -12.43 24.46 5.12
N ILE A 135 -11.99 23.27 5.51
CA ILE A 135 -12.73 22.29 6.31
C ILE A 135 -12.13 22.29 7.72
N LYS A 136 -13.00 22.36 8.72
CA LYS A 136 -12.63 22.23 10.14
C LYS A 136 -13.07 20.84 10.60
N TRP A 137 -12.12 19.92 10.72
CA TRP A 137 -12.39 18.58 11.24
C TRP A 137 -12.19 18.57 12.76
N GLU A 138 -13.26 18.27 13.51
CA GLU A 138 -13.26 18.24 14.98
C GLU A 138 -13.84 16.92 15.54
N GLY A 139 -13.28 15.78 15.12
CA GLY A 139 -13.80 14.47 15.49
C GLY A 139 -15.11 14.07 14.80
N LYS A 140 -15.53 14.86 13.80
CA LYS A 140 -16.72 14.61 12.99
C LYS A 140 -16.35 14.70 11.51
N SER A 141 -16.44 13.58 10.80
CA SER A 141 -16.24 13.53 9.35
C SER A 141 -17.36 14.26 8.61
N THR A 142 -17.06 14.72 7.39
CA THR A 142 -18.07 15.27 6.47
C THR A 142 -19.09 14.17 6.08
N PRO A 143 -20.27 14.53 5.55
CA PRO A 143 -21.30 13.54 5.20
C PRO A 143 -20.86 12.49 4.17
N ALA A 144 -19.87 12.83 3.35
CA ALA A 144 -19.11 11.97 2.47
C ALA A 144 -17.69 12.56 2.34
N PRO A 145 -16.67 11.78 1.92
CA PRO A 145 -15.32 12.31 1.71
C PRO A 145 -15.34 13.51 0.78
N TRP A 146 -14.91 14.66 1.28
CA TRP A 146 -14.73 15.87 0.50
C TRP A 146 -13.33 15.87 -0.07
N ILE A 147 -13.23 15.65 -1.37
CA ILE A 147 -11.95 15.41 -2.04
C ILE A 147 -11.48 16.64 -2.82
N ASN A 148 -10.16 16.79 -2.89
CA ASN A 148 -9.50 17.63 -3.89
C ASN A 148 -8.72 16.74 -4.86
N VAL A 149 -8.73 17.12 -6.14
CA VAL A 149 -8.04 16.42 -7.22
C VAL A 149 -6.92 17.33 -7.72
N ILE A 150 -5.68 16.87 -7.61
CA ILE A 150 -4.49 17.67 -7.93
C ILE A 150 -3.68 16.89 -8.96
N SER A 151 -3.54 17.47 -10.15
CA SER A 151 -2.84 16.81 -11.25
C SER A 151 -2.11 17.79 -12.16
N ASN A 152 -1.11 17.26 -12.84
CA ASN A 152 -0.55 17.80 -14.07
C ASN A 152 -1.01 16.89 -15.25
N PRO A 153 -0.53 17.10 -16.50
CA PRO A 153 -0.98 16.29 -17.64
C PRO A 153 -0.73 14.77 -17.53
N SER A 154 0.30 14.34 -16.80
CA SER A 154 0.76 12.94 -16.77
C SER A 154 0.75 12.31 -15.38
N PHE A 155 0.30 13.02 -14.35
CA PHE A 155 0.40 12.55 -12.97
C PHE A 155 -0.59 13.28 -12.08
N GLY A 156 -1.10 12.60 -11.07
CA GLY A 156 -1.96 13.25 -10.10
C GLY A 156 -2.22 12.42 -8.86
N PHE A 157 -2.89 13.05 -7.91
CA PHE A 157 -3.48 12.37 -6.78
C PHE A 157 -4.80 13.04 -6.41
N GLN A 158 -5.63 12.30 -5.69
CA GLN A 158 -6.74 12.88 -4.96
C GLN A 158 -6.51 12.71 -3.47
N VAL A 159 -7.07 13.59 -2.66
CA VAL A 159 -7.00 13.50 -1.21
C VAL A 159 -8.30 14.01 -0.59
N SER A 160 -8.82 13.29 0.41
CA SER A 160 -9.99 13.68 1.21
C SER A 160 -9.62 14.57 2.38
N GLU A 161 -10.62 15.08 3.08
CA GLU A 161 -10.45 15.83 4.32
C GLU A 161 -9.85 14.99 5.46
N THR A 162 -9.94 13.67 5.38
CA THR A 162 -9.34 12.77 6.37
C THR A 162 -7.88 12.41 6.06
N GLY A 163 -7.39 12.80 4.87
CA GLY A 163 -6.06 12.45 4.36
C GLY A 163 -6.02 11.17 3.53
N ALA A 164 -7.15 10.48 3.33
CA ALA A 164 -7.20 9.32 2.46
C ALA A 164 -7.14 9.75 0.99
N GLY A 165 -6.75 8.83 0.12
CA GLY A 165 -6.60 9.13 -1.29
C GLY A 165 -5.73 8.13 -2.00
N TYR A 166 -5.45 8.44 -3.26
CA TYR A 166 -4.55 7.66 -4.09
C TYR A 166 -3.84 8.54 -5.10
N THR A 167 -2.72 8.05 -5.59
CA THR A 167 -1.83 8.67 -6.54
C THR A 167 -1.77 7.81 -7.80
N TRP A 168 -1.68 8.43 -8.97
CA TRP A 168 -1.57 7.75 -10.27
C TRP A 168 -0.55 8.44 -11.17
N ALA A 169 -0.08 7.71 -12.18
CA ALA A 169 0.69 8.24 -13.29
C ALA A 169 -0.01 7.88 -14.60
N GLU A 170 0.01 8.76 -15.60
CA GLU A 170 -0.60 8.65 -16.94
C GLU A 170 -2.12 8.43 -16.95
N ASN A 171 -2.62 7.40 -16.27
CA ASN A 171 -4.00 6.98 -16.28
C ASN A 171 -4.47 6.68 -14.84
N SER A 172 -5.45 7.46 -14.36
CA SER A 172 -6.01 7.33 -13.02
C SER A 172 -6.79 6.04 -12.77
N ARG A 173 -7.19 5.34 -13.84
CA ARG A 173 -7.88 4.05 -13.74
C ARG A 173 -6.90 2.87 -13.80
N GLU A 174 -6.01 2.89 -14.79
CA GLU A 174 -5.16 1.73 -15.16
C GLU A 174 -3.77 1.74 -14.52
N TYR A 175 -3.28 2.91 -14.09
CA TYR A 175 -1.92 3.02 -13.55
C TYR A 175 -1.89 3.83 -12.25
N LYS A 176 -2.59 3.28 -11.26
CA LYS A 176 -2.55 3.73 -9.88
C LYS A 176 -1.20 3.34 -9.27
N LEU A 177 -0.61 4.25 -8.51
CA LEU A 177 0.61 4.01 -7.74
C LEU A 177 0.28 3.55 -6.32
N THR A 178 -0.83 4.03 -5.76
CA THR A 178 -1.39 3.65 -4.46
C THR A 178 -2.86 3.27 -4.60
N PRO A 179 -3.44 2.48 -3.68
CA PRO A 179 -4.77 1.90 -3.88
C PRO A 179 -5.86 2.96 -3.74
N TRP A 180 -6.92 2.78 -4.52
CA TRP A 180 -8.16 3.51 -4.38
C TRP A 180 -9.29 2.53 -4.11
N TYR A 181 -10.07 2.82 -3.07
CA TYR A 181 -11.27 2.08 -2.75
C TYR A 181 -12.45 3.04 -2.83
N ASN A 182 -13.52 2.62 -3.50
CA ASN A 182 -14.76 3.40 -3.59
C ASN A 182 -15.63 3.19 -2.33
N ASP A 183 -15.05 3.45 -1.16
CA ASP A 183 -15.69 3.26 0.14
C ASP A 183 -15.84 4.61 0.86
N PRO A 184 -17.03 5.23 0.80
CA PRO A 184 -17.28 6.52 1.42
C PRO A 184 -17.46 6.46 2.94
N VAL A 185 -17.51 5.25 3.53
CA VAL A 185 -17.72 5.06 4.98
C VAL A 185 -16.38 4.95 5.69
N LEU A 186 -15.50 4.08 5.18
CA LEU A 186 -14.19 3.86 5.80
C LEU A 186 -13.13 4.84 5.29
N ASP A 187 -13.27 5.33 4.06
CA ASP A 187 -12.29 6.18 3.38
C ASP A 187 -10.84 5.67 3.57
N PRO A 188 -10.54 4.42 3.16
CA PRO A 188 -9.33 3.72 3.57
C PRO A 188 -8.04 4.33 2.99
N HIS A 189 -7.02 4.44 3.84
CA HIS A 189 -5.74 5.07 3.50
C HIS A 189 -4.76 4.11 2.83
N GLY A 190 -4.42 4.40 1.57
CA GLY A 190 -3.28 3.81 0.86
C GLY A 190 -1.95 4.51 1.11
N GLU A 191 -1.99 5.71 1.68
CA GLU A 191 -0.84 6.58 1.94
C GLU A 191 -1.04 7.28 3.30
N VAL A 192 -0.01 7.28 4.16
CA VAL A 192 -0.11 7.93 5.47
C VAL A 192 1.25 8.51 5.87
N ILE A 193 1.25 9.72 6.45
CA ILE A 193 2.43 10.30 7.10
C ILE A 193 2.25 10.23 8.60
N TYR A 194 3.08 9.39 9.23
CA TYR A 194 3.13 9.23 10.67
C TYR A 194 4.25 10.07 11.28
N LEU A 195 4.01 10.58 12.47
CA LEU A 195 5.03 11.07 13.39
C LEU A 195 5.20 10.07 14.52
N THR A 196 6.45 9.78 14.87
CA THR A 196 6.82 9.00 16.05
C THR A 196 7.72 9.82 16.94
N ASP A 197 7.36 9.95 18.20
CA ASP A 197 8.27 10.45 19.23
C ASP A 197 9.24 9.34 19.63
N GLU A 198 10.53 9.53 19.34
CA GLU A 198 11.55 8.49 19.53
C GLU A 198 11.94 8.26 20.99
N GLU A 199 11.51 9.13 21.90
CA GLU A 199 11.77 8.99 23.34
C GLU A 199 10.67 8.22 24.05
N THR A 200 9.42 8.44 23.65
CA THR A 200 8.22 7.87 24.30
C THR A 200 7.57 6.74 23.49
N GLY A 201 7.83 6.66 22.19
CA GLY A 201 7.21 5.70 21.29
C GLY A 201 5.79 6.06 20.86
N ASP A 202 5.29 7.24 21.25
CA ASP A 202 4.00 7.75 20.86
C ASP A 202 3.95 7.99 19.34
N ARG A 203 2.85 7.61 18.69
CA ARG A 203 2.68 7.69 17.23
C ARG A 203 1.31 8.19 16.84
N TRP A 204 1.26 9.02 15.82
CA TRP A 204 0.02 9.55 15.26
C TRP A 204 0.19 9.94 13.79
N SER A 205 -0.90 10.06 13.04
CA SER A 205 -0.88 10.66 11.70
C SER A 205 -1.02 12.17 11.78
N ILE A 206 -0.37 12.89 10.86
CA ILE A 206 -0.52 14.36 10.73
C ILE A 206 -1.95 14.71 10.25
N THR A 207 -2.54 13.83 9.46
CA THR A 207 -3.93 13.91 8.98
C THR A 207 -4.90 13.37 10.03
N PRO A 208 -6.21 13.75 9.96
CA PRO A 208 -7.22 13.30 10.91
C PRO A 208 -7.32 11.78 11.08
N LEU A 209 -7.24 11.05 9.97
CA LEU A 209 -7.22 9.58 9.95
C LEU A 209 -5.91 9.11 9.28
N PRO A 210 -5.49 7.85 9.52
CA PRO A 210 -6.15 6.82 10.33
C PRO A 210 -5.84 6.91 11.84
N ALA A 211 -4.85 7.70 12.26
CA ALA A 211 -4.36 7.73 13.64
C ALA A 211 -4.17 9.17 14.13
N GLY A 212 -5.03 10.11 13.73
CA GLY A 212 -4.92 11.51 14.11
C GLY A 212 -5.15 11.66 15.61
N LYS A 213 -4.23 12.36 16.28
CA LYS A 213 -4.28 12.58 17.73
C LYS A 213 -4.79 13.97 18.11
N ALA A 214 -4.77 14.90 17.16
CA ALA A 214 -5.27 16.24 17.41
C ALA A 214 -6.80 16.26 17.42
N LYS A 215 -7.38 17.13 18.26
CA LYS A 215 -8.83 17.33 18.28
C LYS A 215 -9.33 18.10 17.08
N VAL A 216 -8.52 19.03 16.56
CA VAL A 216 -8.88 19.93 15.46
C VAL A 216 -7.86 19.82 14.35
N HIS A 217 -8.33 19.70 13.12
CA HIS A 217 -7.53 19.86 11.92
C HIS A 217 -8.20 20.86 11.00
N TYR A 218 -7.43 21.79 10.44
CA TYR A 218 -7.87 22.59 9.30
C TYR A 218 -7.34 21.97 8.03
N ILE A 219 -8.25 21.66 7.10
CA ILE A 219 -7.91 21.16 5.78
C ILE A 219 -8.25 22.23 4.77
N LYS A 220 -7.26 22.67 3.98
CA LYS A 220 -7.45 23.70 2.97
C LYS A 220 -7.28 23.07 1.60
N HIS A 221 -8.38 22.93 0.88
CA HIS A 221 -8.35 22.54 -0.53
C HIS A 221 -8.20 23.79 -1.38
N GLY A 222 -7.02 23.97 -1.96
CA GLY A 222 -6.72 25.07 -2.86
C GLY A 222 -6.49 24.60 -4.30
N PHE A 223 -6.27 25.56 -5.18
CA PHE A 223 -5.91 25.26 -6.57
C PHE A 223 -4.51 24.64 -6.66
N GLY A 224 -4.47 23.34 -6.97
CA GLY A 224 -3.22 22.60 -7.16
C GLY A 224 -2.53 22.14 -5.87
N TYR A 225 -3.18 22.27 -4.71
CA TYR A 225 -2.68 21.74 -3.45
C TYR A 225 -3.79 21.45 -2.43
N THR A 226 -3.46 20.63 -1.44
CA THR A 226 -4.20 20.53 -0.19
C THR A 226 -3.23 20.72 0.96
N SER A 227 -3.61 21.45 2.00
CA SER A 227 -2.86 21.48 3.26
C SER A 227 -3.68 20.98 4.45
N PHE A 228 -2.98 20.38 5.41
CA PHE A 228 -3.48 19.98 6.72
C PHE A 228 -2.71 20.75 7.77
N GLU A 229 -3.42 21.42 8.68
CA GLU A 229 -2.87 22.20 9.77
C GLU A 229 -3.45 21.73 11.09
N THR A 230 -2.58 21.43 12.05
CA THR A 230 -3.01 21.05 13.39
C THR A 230 -1.98 21.41 14.47
N ILE A 231 -2.45 21.46 15.71
CA ILE A 231 -1.59 21.55 16.89
C ILE A 231 -1.96 20.40 17.83
N CYS A 232 -1.00 19.52 18.08
CA CYS A 232 -1.14 18.49 19.12
C CYS A 232 0.24 18.05 19.61
N CYS A 233 0.28 17.38 20.76
CA CYS A 233 1.51 16.81 21.32
C CYS A 233 2.65 17.84 21.52
N GLY A 234 2.28 19.11 21.76
CA GLY A 234 3.23 20.23 21.89
C GLY A 234 3.88 20.66 20.57
N LEU A 235 3.31 20.27 19.44
CA LEU A 235 3.84 20.53 18.10
C LEU A 235 2.78 21.20 17.23
N SER A 236 3.16 22.27 16.54
CA SER A 236 2.41 22.74 15.36
C SER A 236 2.89 21.95 14.15
N GLN A 237 1.93 21.36 13.44
CA GLN A 237 2.16 20.42 12.34
C GLN A 237 1.42 20.94 11.12
N HIS A 238 2.15 21.04 10.01
CA HIS A 238 1.60 21.44 8.73
C HIS A 238 2.09 20.47 7.65
N LEU A 239 1.16 19.94 6.86
CA LEU A 239 1.43 19.08 5.73
C LEU A 239 0.81 19.71 4.49
N LYS A 240 1.63 20.07 3.51
CA LYS A 240 1.16 20.56 2.20
C LYS A 240 1.45 19.53 1.12
N MET A 241 0.41 19.10 0.42
CA MET A 241 0.49 18.14 -0.67
C MET A 241 0.22 18.84 -2.00
N PHE A 242 1.07 18.62 -3.00
CA PHE A 242 0.89 19.15 -4.35
C PHE A 242 1.65 18.32 -5.39
N VAL A 243 1.37 18.54 -6.67
CA VAL A 243 2.07 17.91 -7.80
C VAL A 243 3.03 18.90 -8.42
N ALA A 244 4.23 18.45 -8.78
CA ALA A 244 5.17 19.26 -9.56
C ALA A 244 4.55 19.61 -10.93
N LYS A 245 4.75 20.84 -11.41
CA LYS A 245 4.07 21.32 -12.61
C LYS A 245 4.39 20.49 -13.86
N GLU A 246 5.67 20.14 -14.03
CA GLU A 246 6.18 19.48 -15.22
C GLU A 246 6.59 18.01 -14.97
N ASP A 247 6.83 17.64 -13.71
CA ASP A 247 7.33 16.31 -13.35
C ASP A 247 6.23 15.44 -12.73
N SER A 248 6.29 14.14 -12.99
CA SER A 248 5.39 13.13 -12.41
C SER A 248 5.72 12.83 -10.94
N ILE A 249 5.66 13.86 -10.10
CA ILE A 249 6.10 13.84 -8.70
C ILE A 249 5.02 14.45 -7.81
N LYS A 250 4.55 13.66 -6.84
CA LYS A 250 3.81 14.15 -5.67
C LYS A 250 4.80 14.63 -4.62
N ILE A 251 4.59 15.83 -4.11
CA ILE A 251 5.39 16.41 -3.03
C ILE A 251 4.53 16.51 -1.78
N ASN A 252 5.01 15.88 -0.71
CA ASN A 252 4.45 16.01 0.63
C ASN A 252 5.41 16.85 1.48
N LEU A 253 5.12 18.14 1.63
CA LEU A 253 5.95 19.05 2.41
C LEU A 253 5.47 19.07 3.87
N VAL A 254 6.26 18.48 4.76
CA VAL A 254 5.99 18.44 6.20
C VAL A 254 6.75 19.55 6.92
N THR A 255 6.05 20.39 7.66
CA THR A 255 6.63 21.43 8.53
C THR A 255 6.19 21.17 9.96
N ILE A 256 7.16 21.04 10.87
CA ILE A 256 6.91 20.77 12.29
C ILE A 256 7.60 21.86 13.10
N LYS A 257 6.85 22.52 13.98
CA LYS A 257 7.37 23.49 14.94
C LYS A 257 7.15 22.96 16.35
N ASN A 258 8.25 22.80 17.10
CA ASN A 258 8.19 22.50 18.51
C ASN A 258 7.71 23.73 19.28
N LEU A 259 6.61 23.59 20.02
CA LEU A 259 6.03 24.64 20.85
C LEU A 259 6.39 24.46 22.33
N GLY A 260 7.02 23.34 22.69
CA GLY A 260 7.51 23.08 24.03
C GLY A 260 8.91 23.64 24.28
N ASN A 261 9.34 23.55 25.54
CA ASN A 261 10.65 24.05 25.98
C ASN A 261 11.77 22.99 25.92
N GLU A 262 11.43 21.74 25.64
CA GLU A 262 12.38 20.63 25.57
C GLU A 262 12.65 20.22 24.12
N ASN A 263 13.88 19.81 23.82
CA ASN A 263 14.23 19.23 22.52
C ASN A 263 13.49 17.90 22.31
N ARG A 264 12.98 17.68 21.10
CA ARG A 264 12.23 16.48 20.73
C ARG A 264 12.95 15.74 19.62
N LYS A 265 13.07 14.42 19.74
CA LYS A 265 13.53 13.54 18.65
C LYS A 265 12.32 12.90 17.99
N LEU A 266 12.05 13.29 16.75
CA LEU A 266 10.89 12.81 15.99
C LEU A 266 11.36 12.03 14.76
N THR A 267 10.64 10.98 14.42
CA THR A 267 10.75 10.27 13.14
C THR A 267 9.49 10.54 12.33
N VAL A 268 9.67 10.98 11.08
CA VAL A 268 8.60 11.09 10.09
C VAL A 268 8.63 9.83 9.24
N THR A 269 7.52 9.10 9.16
CA THR A 269 7.41 7.88 8.36
C THR A 269 6.33 8.06 7.31
N TYR A 270 6.70 7.99 6.04
CA TYR A 270 5.75 7.93 4.93
C TYR A 270 5.46 6.48 4.58
N TYR A 271 4.24 6.04 4.90
CA TYR A 271 3.71 4.73 4.58
C TYR A 271 2.97 4.79 3.25
N ILE A 272 3.21 3.79 2.39
CA ILE A 272 2.43 3.58 1.17
C ILE A 272 2.07 2.09 1.02
N ARG A 273 0.93 1.83 0.38
CA ARG A 273 0.60 0.55 -0.24
C ARG A 273 0.81 0.68 -1.74
N PRO A 274 1.80 0.02 -2.34
CA PRO A 274 2.05 0.16 -3.77
C PRO A 274 1.06 -0.65 -4.61
N VAL A 275 0.67 -0.11 -5.76
CA VAL A 275 -0.20 -0.78 -6.76
C VAL A 275 0.54 -0.96 -8.09
N LEU A 276 0.99 0.12 -8.72
CA LEU A 276 1.63 0.12 -10.05
C LEU A 276 0.81 -0.65 -11.11
N GLY A 277 -0.48 -0.33 -11.19
CA GLY A 277 -1.46 -0.99 -12.05
C GLY A 277 -2.89 -0.66 -11.66
N VAL A 278 -3.80 -1.63 -11.83
CA VAL A 278 -5.25 -1.41 -11.63
C VAL A 278 -5.64 -1.51 -10.16
N THR A 279 -5.31 -2.62 -9.50
CA THR A 279 -5.62 -2.87 -8.08
C THR A 279 -4.48 -3.62 -7.39
N ASP A 280 -4.31 -3.42 -6.09
CA ASP A 280 -3.25 -4.09 -5.32
C ASP A 280 -3.46 -5.59 -5.20
N GLU A 281 -4.70 -6.10 -5.22
CA GLU A 281 -4.94 -7.55 -5.14
C GLU A 281 -4.36 -8.29 -6.34
N ILE A 282 -4.35 -7.65 -7.51
CA ILE A 282 -3.81 -8.22 -8.75
C ILE A 282 -2.30 -8.01 -8.81
N THR A 283 -1.81 -6.83 -8.43
CA THR A 283 -0.40 -6.48 -8.68
C THR A 283 0.54 -6.91 -7.58
N PHE A 284 0.08 -7.06 -6.33
CA PHE A 284 0.91 -7.32 -5.15
C PHE A 284 1.97 -8.42 -5.34
N PRO A 285 1.66 -9.60 -5.91
CA PRO A 285 2.65 -10.66 -6.11
C PRO A 285 3.80 -10.29 -7.05
N TYR A 286 3.61 -9.28 -7.89
CA TYR A 286 4.51 -8.88 -8.98
C TYR A 286 5.29 -7.61 -8.69
N LEU A 287 5.15 -7.06 -7.47
CA LEU A 287 5.85 -5.84 -7.06
C LEU A 287 7.19 -6.18 -6.42
N PHE A 288 8.23 -5.51 -6.91
CA PHE A 288 9.58 -5.60 -6.37
C PHE A 288 9.99 -4.24 -5.82
N THR A 289 10.41 -4.23 -4.56
CA THR A 289 10.90 -3.03 -3.88
C THR A 289 12.40 -3.14 -3.60
N LYS A 290 13.16 -2.09 -3.86
CA LYS A 290 14.59 -2.03 -3.53
C LYS A 290 14.97 -0.63 -3.08
N TYR A 291 15.62 -0.49 -1.95
CA TYR A 291 16.24 0.77 -1.55
C TYR A 291 17.59 0.92 -2.24
N ASP A 292 17.84 2.07 -2.87
CA ASP A 292 19.11 2.42 -3.48
C ASP A 292 19.77 3.55 -2.69
N GLU A 293 20.85 3.20 -1.97
CA GLU A 293 21.59 4.11 -1.10
C GLU A 293 22.29 5.24 -1.86
N LYS A 294 22.64 5.05 -3.13
CA LYS A 294 23.37 6.08 -3.91
C LYS A 294 22.48 7.25 -4.27
N ILE A 295 21.20 6.97 -4.55
CA ILE A 295 20.20 7.98 -4.90
C ILE A 295 19.31 8.36 -3.70
N GLY A 296 19.36 7.61 -2.60
CA GLY A 296 18.55 7.89 -1.41
C GLY A 296 17.06 7.69 -1.66
N ALA A 297 16.69 6.62 -2.37
CA ALA A 297 15.30 6.37 -2.75
C ALA A 297 14.90 4.90 -2.66
N LEU A 298 13.65 4.66 -2.26
CA LEU A 298 12.99 3.37 -2.37
C LEU A 298 12.37 3.25 -3.76
N MET A 299 12.84 2.28 -4.52
CA MET A 299 12.39 2.01 -5.89
C MET A 299 11.37 0.88 -5.90
N ILE A 300 10.34 0.99 -6.73
CA ILE A 300 9.24 0.03 -6.84
C ILE A 300 8.97 -0.25 -8.31
N LYS A 301 8.99 -1.53 -8.71
CA LYS A 301 8.72 -1.97 -10.07
C LYS A 301 7.64 -3.05 -10.08
N ASN A 302 6.72 -2.98 -11.04
CA ASN A 302 5.84 -4.08 -11.40
C ASN A 302 6.45 -4.81 -12.61
N VAL A 303 6.76 -6.10 -12.45
CA VAL A 303 7.40 -6.90 -13.53
C VAL A 303 6.40 -7.59 -14.45
N TYR A 304 5.11 -7.53 -14.14
CA TYR A 304 4.06 -8.27 -14.83
C TYR A 304 3.02 -7.34 -15.51
N ASN A 305 3.28 -6.03 -15.53
CA ASN A 305 2.43 -5.05 -16.22
C ASN A 305 2.94 -4.83 -17.65
N GLU A 306 2.15 -5.23 -18.63
CA GLU A 306 2.48 -5.08 -20.05
C GLU A 306 2.22 -3.65 -20.57
N ASP A 307 1.10 -3.04 -20.17
CA ASP A 307 0.69 -1.70 -20.63
C ASP A 307 1.65 -0.59 -20.17
N PHE A 308 2.25 -0.76 -18.98
CA PHE A 308 3.19 0.18 -18.37
C PHE A 308 4.53 -0.49 -18.08
N ALA A 309 4.97 -1.36 -18.99
CA ALA A 309 6.22 -2.09 -18.87
C ALA A 309 7.43 -1.16 -18.64
N ASN A 310 8.38 -1.63 -17.84
CA ASN A 310 9.64 -0.94 -17.52
C ASN A 310 9.51 0.42 -16.79
N ARG A 311 8.30 0.80 -16.35
CA ARG A 311 8.14 1.96 -15.48
C ARG A 311 8.58 1.66 -14.05
N LEU A 312 9.00 2.72 -13.38
CA LEU A 312 9.59 2.68 -12.05
C LEU A 312 8.94 3.78 -11.21
N ALA A 313 8.37 3.41 -10.08
CA ALA A 313 7.97 4.36 -9.06
C ALA A 313 9.09 4.50 -8.04
N PHE A 314 9.20 5.67 -7.41
CA PHE A 314 10.17 5.89 -6.36
C PHE A 314 9.58 6.73 -5.23
N LEU A 315 10.17 6.57 -4.04
CA LEU A 315 9.95 7.41 -2.88
C LEU A 315 11.30 7.91 -2.38
N SER A 316 11.40 9.20 -2.10
CA SER A 316 12.58 9.80 -1.48
C SER A 316 12.13 10.81 -0.43
N ALA A 317 12.99 11.03 0.56
CA ALA A 317 12.81 12.00 1.62
C ALA A 317 14.12 12.76 1.84
N SER A 318 14.01 14.04 2.18
CA SER A 318 15.12 14.95 2.45
C SER A 318 14.96 15.60 3.82
#